data_AF-A0A522SJE9-F1
#
_entry.id   AF-A0A522SJE9-F1
#
_cell.length_a   1.000
_cell.length_b   1.000
_cell.length_c   1.000
_cell.angle_alpha   90.00
_cell.angle_beta   90.00
_cell.angle_gamma   90.00
#
_symmetry.space_group_name_H-M   'P 1'
#
loop_
_entity.id
_entity.type
_entity.pdbx_description
1 polymer ?
#
loop_
_entity_poly.entity_id
_entity_poly.type
_entity_poly.pdbx_seq_one_letter_code
_entity_poly.pdbx_strand_id
1 'polypeptide(L)'
;MGYGQNITAFYELHPDPGINLADGYSSGKILATVALQYQTICNGKEHVLIKEIPYKVMAFKHANEGVQFAAAVTLFGMLLQQSAYTDRGNYPMIEKIIRHLKEKYNKNDRKAFLKLVQRAEHLPAGSAN
;
A
#
# COMPACT_ATOMS: atom_id res chain seq x y z
N MET A 1 -27.15 6.91 -7.38
CA MET A 1 -26.18 6.84 -6.27
C MET A 1 -25.43 8.17 -6.28
N GLY A 2 -25.79 9.10 -5.38
CA GLY A 2 -25.29 10.48 -5.40
C GLY A 2 -24.01 10.68 -4.58
N TYR A 3 -23.29 11.76 -4.87
CA TYR A 3 -22.15 12.24 -4.09
C TYR A 3 -22.61 12.66 -2.67
N GLY A 4 -21.87 12.27 -1.62
CA GLY A 4 -22.12 12.74 -0.24
C GLY A 4 -22.39 11.68 0.84
N GLN A 5 -22.25 10.38 0.53
CA GLN A 5 -22.36 9.31 1.53
C GLN A 5 -21.03 9.15 2.28
N ASN A 6 -21.01 9.48 3.57
CA ASN A 6 -19.83 9.31 4.45
C ASN A 6 -19.97 8.02 5.25
N ILE A 7 -18.97 7.14 5.17
CA ILE A 7 -18.82 5.98 6.06
C ILE A 7 -17.71 6.30 7.06
N THR A 8 -18.02 6.20 8.35
CA THR A 8 -16.99 6.24 9.39
C THR A 8 -16.60 4.81 9.73
N ALA A 9 -15.29 4.56 9.80
CA ALA A 9 -14.75 3.30 10.27
C ALA A 9 -13.73 3.59 11.38
N PHE A 10 -13.82 2.81 12.46
CA PHE A 10 -12.84 2.82 13.54
C PHE A 10 -11.94 1.60 13.37
N TYR A 11 -10.64 1.80 13.55
CA TYR A 11 -9.69 0.70 13.56
C TYR A 11 -8.89 0.74 14.86
N GLU A 12 -8.66 -0.43 15.43
CA GLU A 12 -7.82 -0.63 16.60
C GLU A 12 -6.76 -1.68 16.28
N LEU A 13 -5.53 -1.38 16.71
CA LEU A 13 -4.38 -2.27 16.56
C LEU A 13 -4.01 -2.78 17.95
N HIS A 14 -4.06 -4.09 18.14
CA HIS A 14 -3.63 -4.76 19.36
C HIS A 14 -2.34 -5.53 19.08
N PRO A 15 -1.16 -5.00 19.46
CA PRO A 15 0.09 -5.74 19.38
C PRO A 15 0.06 -6.94 20.33
N ASP A 16 0.69 -8.04 19.96
CA ASP A 16 0.91 -9.16 20.89
C ASP A 16 2.00 -8.76 21.90
N PRO A 17 1.69 -8.64 23.20
CA PRO A 17 2.66 -8.24 24.21
C PRO A 17 3.77 -9.28 24.43
N GLY A 18 3.58 -10.52 23.97
CA GLY A 18 4.56 -11.60 24.06
C GLY A 18 5.61 -11.63 22.95
N ILE A 19 5.57 -10.68 22.01
CA ILE A 19 6.56 -10.58 20.93
C ILE A 19 7.59 -9.52 21.25
N ASN A 20 8.81 -9.97 21.48
CA ASN A 20 9.98 -9.12 21.47
C ASN A 20 10.58 -9.10 20.05
N LEU A 21 10.61 -7.92 19.43
CA LEU A 21 11.16 -7.74 18.08
C LEU A 21 12.68 -7.99 18.01
N ALA A 22 13.38 -7.95 19.14
CA ALA A 22 14.81 -8.23 19.23
C ALA A 22 15.14 -9.73 19.15
N ASP A 23 14.20 -10.61 19.48
CA ASP A 23 14.42 -12.08 19.54
C ASP A 23 14.43 -12.73 18.15
N GLY A 24 14.25 -11.94 17.09
CA GLY A 24 14.21 -12.40 15.71
C GLY A 24 12.87 -13.01 15.31
N TYR A 25 12.75 -13.28 14.00
CA TYR A 25 11.51 -13.78 13.40
C TYR A 25 11.14 -15.18 13.94
N SER A 26 9.93 -15.30 14.48
CA SER A 26 9.34 -16.56 14.93
C SER A 26 8.12 -16.91 14.07
N SER A 27 8.30 -17.84 13.12
CA SER A 27 7.20 -18.34 12.29
C SER A 27 6.12 -19.00 13.15
N GLY A 28 4.86 -18.55 13.01
CA GLY A 28 3.70 -19.11 13.72
C GLY A 28 3.15 -18.27 14.87
N LYS A 29 3.81 -17.15 15.22
CA LYS A 29 3.25 -16.16 16.17
C LYS A 29 2.42 -15.10 15.44
N ILE A 30 1.52 -14.44 16.17
CA ILE A 30 0.69 -13.32 15.69
C ILE A 30 1.35 -12.03 16.12
N LEU A 31 1.72 -11.15 15.19
CA LEU A 31 2.33 -9.86 15.51
C LEU A 31 1.35 -8.92 16.19
N ALA A 32 0.15 -8.86 15.63
CA ALA A 32 -0.91 -7.99 16.09
C ALA A 32 -2.25 -8.46 15.56
N THR A 33 -3.32 -7.99 16.17
CA THR A 33 -4.69 -8.15 15.68
C THR A 33 -5.26 -6.79 15.33
N VAL A 34 -5.88 -6.69 14.15
CA VAL A 34 -6.61 -5.50 13.71
C VAL A 34 -8.09 -5.74 13.91
N ALA A 35 -8.75 -4.90 14.70
CA ALA A 35 -10.20 -4.83 14.76
C ALA A 35 -10.67 -3.63 13.95
N LEU A 36 -11.45 -3.85 12.90
CA LEU A 36 -12.07 -2.82 12.08
C LEU A 36 -13.57 -2.82 12.32
N GLN A 37 -14.09 -1.72 12.83
CA GLN A 37 -15.51 -1.51 13.08
C GLN A 37 -16.04 -0.50 12.06
N TYR A 38 -17.09 -0.84 11.32
CA TYR A 38 -17.69 0.05 10.33
C TYR A 38 -19.19 -0.15 10.21
N GLN A 39 -19.91 0.89 9.81
CA GLN A 39 -21.37 0.85 9.59
C GLN A 39 -21.70 0.87 8.11
N THR A 40 -22.68 0.06 7.70
CA THR A 40 -23.16 0.05 6.31
C THR A 40 -24.19 1.15 6.07
N ILE A 41 -24.06 1.81 4.92
CA ILE A 41 -24.94 2.90 4.49
C ILE A 41 -26.41 2.47 4.41
N CYS A 42 -26.68 1.29 3.86
CA CYS A 42 -28.05 0.92 3.49
C CYS A 42 -28.93 0.57 4.70
N ASN A 43 -28.35 0.02 5.77
CA ASN A 43 -29.13 -0.58 6.85
C ASN A 43 -28.64 -0.16 8.27
N GLY A 44 -27.63 0.70 8.38
CA GLY A 44 -27.07 1.12 9.68
C GLY A 44 -26.46 -0.01 10.50
N LYS A 45 -26.26 -1.20 9.90
CA LYS A 45 -25.69 -2.35 10.59
C LYS A 45 -24.21 -2.14 10.81
N GLU A 46 -23.80 -2.31 12.06
CA GLU A 46 -22.40 -2.33 12.47
C GLU A 46 -21.78 -3.69 12.14
N HIS A 47 -20.55 -3.64 11.62
CA HIS A 47 -19.74 -4.80 11.29
C HIS A 47 -18.40 -4.68 12.00
N VAL A 48 -17.97 -5.78 12.62
CA VAL A 48 -16.64 -5.91 13.19
C VAL A 48 -15.88 -6.94 12.38
N LEU A 49 -14.76 -6.52 11.79
CA LEU A 49 -13.81 -7.39 11.11
C LEU A 49 -12.56 -7.50 11.97
N ILE A 50 -12.29 -8.70 12.47
CA ILE A 50 -11.08 -9.01 13.22
C ILE A 50 -10.11 -9.74 12.29
N LYS A 51 -8.88 -9.27 12.22
CA LYS A 51 -7.85 -9.87 11.36
C LYS A 51 -6.52 -9.96 12.06
N GLU A 52 -5.98 -11.17 12.11
CA GLU A 52 -4.65 -11.43 12.65
C GLU A 52 -3.58 -11.07 11.61
N ILE A 53 -2.54 -10.38 12.08
CA ILE A 53 -1.33 -10.11 11.32
C ILE A 53 -0.30 -11.14 11.78
N PRO A 54 0.04 -12.14 10.95
CA PRO A 54 1.07 -13.10 11.32
C PRO A 54 2.40 -12.36 11.47
N TYR A 55 3.22 -12.77 12.45
CA TYR A 55 4.57 -12.25 12.62
C TYR A 55 5.49 -12.85 11.58
N LYS A 56 5.24 -12.57 10.30
CA LYS A 56 5.92 -13.13 9.13
C LYS A 56 6.64 -12.06 8.34
N VAL A 57 7.96 -12.10 8.39
CA VAL A 57 8.80 -11.30 7.48
C VAL A 57 8.79 -11.98 6.12
N MET A 58 8.43 -11.23 5.08
CA MET A 58 8.49 -11.70 3.71
C MET A 58 9.18 -10.66 2.84
N ALA A 59 9.89 -11.14 1.81
CA ALA A 59 10.45 -10.26 0.80
C ALA A 59 9.32 -9.49 0.10
N PHE A 60 9.56 -8.21 -0.22
CA PHE A 60 8.58 -7.34 -0.87
C PHE A 60 7.95 -7.95 -2.13
N LYS A 61 8.72 -8.71 -2.92
CA LYS A 61 8.23 -9.43 -4.12
C LYS A 61 7.11 -10.43 -3.83
N HIS A 62 6.98 -10.89 -2.59
CA HIS A 62 5.95 -11.82 -2.13
C HIS A 62 4.77 -11.12 -1.44
N ALA A 63 4.81 -9.80 -1.27
CA ALA A 63 3.67 -9.04 -0.75
C ALA A 63 2.48 -9.11 -1.72
N ASN A 64 1.28 -8.78 -1.22
CA ASN A 64 0.10 -8.69 -2.08
C ASN A 64 0.31 -7.67 -3.21
N GLU A 65 -0.12 -8.01 -4.43
CA GLU A 65 -0.03 -7.10 -5.58
C GLU A 65 -0.58 -5.69 -5.33
N GLY A 66 -1.68 -5.58 -4.56
CA GLY A 66 -2.28 -4.29 -4.22
C GLY A 66 -1.34 -3.44 -3.36
N VAL A 67 -0.64 -4.07 -2.42
CA VAL A 67 0.38 -3.41 -1.58
C VAL A 67 1.59 -3.03 -2.40
N GLN A 68 2.06 -3.92 -3.29
CA GLN A 68 3.16 -3.62 -4.19
C GLN A 68 2.83 -2.44 -5.12
N PHE A 69 1.62 -2.42 -5.68
CA PHE A 69 1.15 -1.32 -6.53
C PHE A 69 0.99 -0.01 -5.75
N ALA A 70 0.39 -0.05 -4.56
CA ALA A 70 0.28 1.12 -3.69
C ALA A 70 1.66 1.71 -3.36
N ALA A 71 2.64 0.87 -3.03
CA ALA A 71 4.01 1.30 -2.80
C ALA A 71 4.63 1.95 -4.04
N ALA A 72 4.37 1.43 -5.25
CA ALA A 72 4.81 2.06 -6.50
C ALA A 72 4.18 3.44 -6.73
N VAL A 73 2.90 3.61 -6.42
CA VAL A 73 2.18 4.90 -6.49
C VAL A 73 2.73 5.90 -5.46
N THR A 74 2.96 5.46 -4.23
CA THR A 74 3.57 6.28 -3.18
C THR A 74 4.97 6.73 -3.58
N LEU A 75 5.79 5.81 -4.08
CA LEU A 75 7.14 6.12 -4.54
C LEU A 75 7.14 7.14 -5.69
N PHE A 76 6.19 7.01 -6.62
CA PHE A 76 6.01 7.98 -7.69
C PHE A 76 5.65 9.36 -7.16
N GLY A 77 4.72 9.46 -6.20
CA GLY A 77 4.38 10.72 -5.55
C GLY A 77 5.57 11.35 -4.83
N MET A 78 6.38 10.53 -4.16
CA MET A 78 7.61 10.98 -3.49
C MET A 78 8.63 11.55 -4.47
N LEU A 79 8.82 10.91 -5.63
CA LEU A 79 9.70 11.42 -6.69
C LEU A 79 9.22 12.75 -7.25
N LEU A 80 7.92 12.87 -7.54
CA LEU A 80 7.34 14.11 -8.04
C LEU A 80 7.47 15.27 -7.04
N GLN A 81 7.38 14.98 -5.75
CA GLN A 81 7.52 15.97 -4.67
C GLN A 81 8.96 16.22 -4.25
N GLN A 82 9.96 15.56 -4.86
CA GLN A 82 11.35 15.61 -4.43
C GLN A 82 11.51 15.33 -2.92
N SER A 83 10.75 14.37 -2.42
CA SER A 83 10.68 14.07 -0.99
C SER A 83 12.02 13.57 -0.46
N ALA A 84 12.45 14.10 0.69
CA ALA A 84 13.64 13.64 1.41
C ALA A 84 13.56 12.15 1.84
N TYR A 85 12.35 11.58 1.88
CA TYR A 85 12.11 10.20 2.27
C TYR A 85 12.17 9.21 1.09
N THR A 86 12.51 9.68 -0.11
CA THR A 86 12.62 8.82 -1.30
C THR A 86 13.81 7.86 -1.21
N ASP A 87 14.87 8.24 -0.48
CA ASP A 87 16.15 7.51 -0.36
C ASP A 87 16.66 7.01 -1.73
N ARG A 88 16.70 5.68 -1.96
CA ARG A 88 17.18 5.05 -3.21
C ARG A 88 16.10 4.85 -4.27
N GLY A 89 14.91 5.41 -4.04
CA GLY A 89 13.78 5.37 -4.94
C GLY A 89 14.06 6.05 -6.27
N ASN A 90 13.65 5.44 -7.38
CA ASN A 90 13.76 6.03 -8.71
C ASN A 90 12.70 5.48 -9.68
N TYR A 91 12.57 6.12 -10.85
CA TYR A 91 11.63 5.72 -11.90
C TYR A 91 11.81 4.26 -12.37
N PRO A 92 13.04 3.77 -12.64
CA PRO A 92 13.26 2.35 -12.99
C PRO A 92 12.78 1.36 -11.92
N MET A 93 12.89 1.71 -10.63
CA MET A 93 12.38 0.88 -9.54
C MET A 93 10.85 0.77 -9.60
N ILE A 94 10.14 1.87 -9.85
CA ILE A 94 8.68 1.90 -10.01
C ILE A 94 8.27 0.99 -11.18
N GLU A 95 8.94 1.12 -12.33
CA GLU A 95 8.66 0.28 -13.48
C GLU A 95 8.85 -1.20 -13.17
N LYS A 96 9.94 -1.55 -12.48
CA LYS A 96 10.25 -2.92 -12.10
C LYS A 96 9.15 -3.51 -11.21
N ILE A 97 8.63 -2.73 -10.26
CA ILE A 97 7.52 -3.14 -9.39
C ILE A 97 6.28 -3.42 -10.24
N ILE A 98 5.87 -2.48 -11.10
CA ILE A 98 4.65 -2.61 -11.92
C ILE A 98 4.76 -3.80 -12.88
N ARG A 99 5.89 -3.97 -13.56
CA ARG A 99 6.11 -5.06 -14.52
C ARG A 99 6.12 -6.44 -13.86
N HIS A 100 6.46 -6.53 -12.57
CA HIS A 100 6.44 -7.78 -11.82
C HIS A 100 5.03 -8.28 -11.51
N LEU A 101 4.01 -7.42 -11.56
CA LEU A 101 2.60 -7.73 -11.31
C LEU A 101 1.97 -8.44 -12.52
N LYS A 102 2.45 -9.67 -12.81
CA LYS A 102 2.18 -10.44 -14.04
C LYS A 102 0.70 -10.79 -14.25
N GLU A 103 -0.06 -11.09 -13.20
CA GLU A 103 -1.38 -11.73 -13.36
C GLU A 103 -2.55 -10.76 -13.58
N LYS A 104 -2.36 -9.46 -13.29
CA LYS A 104 -3.40 -8.41 -13.47
C LYS A 104 -2.89 -7.17 -14.21
N TYR A 105 -1.82 -7.32 -15.00
CA TYR A 105 -1.38 -6.28 -15.94
C TYR A 105 -2.49 -5.87 -16.93
N ASN A 106 -3.58 -6.65 -17.05
CA ASN A 106 -4.74 -6.31 -17.86
C ASN A 106 -5.75 -5.33 -17.22
N LYS A 107 -5.51 -4.82 -16.00
CA LYS A 107 -6.28 -3.67 -15.50
C LYS A 107 -5.81 -2.39 -16.18
N ASN A 108 -6.72 -1.70 -16.86
CA ASN A 108 -6.46 -0.46 -17.61
C ASN A 108 -5.68 0.58 -16.78
N ASP A 109 -5.98 0.70 -15.50
CA ASP A 109 -5.38 1.69 -14.61
C ASP A 109 -3.87 1.47 -14.39
N ARG A 110 -3.41 0.22 -14.27
CA ARG A 110 -1.99 -0.08 -14.06
C ARG A 110 -1.17 0.21 -15.32
N LYS A 111 -1.73 -0.08 -16.50
CA LYS A 111 -1.13 0.27 -17.80
C LYS A 111 -1.08 1.79 -17.99
N ALA A 112 -2.15 2.49 -17.64
CA ALA A 112 -2.21 3.95 -17.70
C ALA A 112 -1.18 4.57 -16.75
N PHE A 113 -1.05 4.04 -15.52
CA PHE A 113 -0.06 4.49 -14.55
C PHE A 113 1.37 4.29 -15.05
N LEU A 114 1.71 3.12 -15.62
CA LEU A 114 3.05 2.90 -16.18
C LEU A 114 3.39 3.91 -17.28
N LYS A 115 2.45 4.20 -18.20
CA LYS A 115 2.64 5.23 -19.23
C LYS A 115 2.87 6.61 -18.63
N LEU A 116 2.21 6.92 -17.52
CA LEU A 116 2.35 8.19 -16.81
C LEU A 116 3.75 8.29 -16.19
N VAL A 117 4.22 7.23 -15.50
CA VAL A 117 5.56 7.14 -14.91
C VAL A 117 6.64 7.37 -15.99
N GLN A 118 6.51 6.71 -17.14
CA GLN A 118 7.44 6.86 -18.26
C GLN A 118 7.49 8.29 -18.80
N ARG A 119 6.33 8.94 -18.92
CA ARG A 119 6.29 10.33 -19.36
C ARG A 119 6.94 11.26 -18.34
N ALA A 120 6.69 11.04 -17.06
CA ALA A 120 7.25 11.85 -15.99
C ALA A 120 8.78 11.74 -15.90
N GLU A 121 9.35 10.57 -16.17
CA GLU A 121 10.81 10.38 -16.22
C GLU A 121 11.49 11.24 -17.29
N HIS A 122 10.80 11.47 -18.42
CA HIS A 122 11.31 12.29 -19.53
C HIS A 122 10.94 13.77 -19.45
N LEU A 123 10.18 14.19 -18.44
CA LEU A 123 9.94 15.61 -18.24
C LEU A 123 11.24 16.26 -17.72
N PRO A 124 11.69 17.37 -18.32
CA PRO A 124 12.75 18.15 -17.70
C PRO A 124 12.26 18.54 -16.31
N ALA A 125 13.08 18.30 -15.28
CA ALA A 125 12.82 18.80 -13.95
C ALA A 125 12.55 20.31 -14.10
N GLY A 126 11.30 20.71 -13.87
CA GLY A 126 10.83 22.04 -14.25
C GLY A 126 11.82 23.07 -13.75
N SER A 127 12.28 23.94 -14.66
CA SER A 127 13.00 25.15 -14.34
C SER A 127 12.17 25.93 -13.33
N ALA A 128 12.55 25.84 -12.05
CA ALA A 128 12.06 26.74 -11.04
C ALA A 128 12.65 28.11 -11.37
N ASN A 129 11.82 28.98 -11.96
CA ASN A 129 11.97 30.42 -11.83
C ASN A 129 11.47 30.83 -10.44
#